data_AF-A0A0B4EH88-F1
#
_entry.id   AF-A0A0B4EH88-F1
#
_cell.length_a   1.000
_cell.length_b   1.000
_cell.length_c   1.000
_cell.angle_alpha   90.00
_cell.angle_beta   90.00
_cell.angle_gamma   90.00
#
_symmetry.space_group_name_H-M   'P 1'
#
loop_
_entity.id
_entity.type
_entity.pdbx_description
1 polymer ?
#
loop_
_entity_poly.entity_id
_entity_poly.type
_entity_poly.pdbx_seq_one_letter_code
_entity_poly.pdbx_strand_id
1 'polypeptide(L)' 'MIIGITGTIASGKSTVSDYFIKQGYEVIDADKITKELQQKKKYSKNFEKYLEKKYCWKIKL' A
#
# COMPACT_ATOMS: atom_id res chain seq x y z
N MET A 1 1.43 -20.41 9.04
CA MET A 1 0.60 -19.53 9.89
C MET A 1 0.76 -18.11 9.39
N ILE A 2 -0.31 -17.35 9.22
CA ILE A 2 -0.28 -15.98 8.67
C ILE A 2 -0.84 -15.03 9.74
N ILE A 3 -0.12 -13.94 10.02
CA ILE A 3 -0.49 -12.95 11.05
C ILE A 3 -0.63 -11.59 10.37
N GLY A 4 -1.80 -10.96 10.53
CA GLY A 4 -2.06 -9.61 10.03
C GLY A 4 -1.84 -8.56 11.11
N ILE A 5 -0.98 -7.57 10.85
CA ILE A 5 -0.73 -6.45 11.75
C ILE A 5 -1.56 -5.25 11.27
N THR A 6 -2.49 -4.78 12.10
CA THR A 6 -3.34 -3.60 11.82
C THR A 6 -3.23 -2.56 12.93
N GLY A 7 -3.73 -1.34 12.71
CA GLY A 7 -3.68 -0.25 13.69
C GLY A 7 -3.77 1.13 13.05
N THR A 8 -3.79 2.19 13.84
CA THR A 8 -3.90 3.59 13.39
C THR A 8 -2.57 4.17 12.86
N ILE A 9 -2.63 5.28 12.12
CA ILE A 9 -1.40 5.95 11.64
C ILE A 9 -0.54 6.35 12.87
N ALA A 10 0.78 6.19 12.76
CA ALA A 10 1.76 6.41 13.84
C ALA A 10 1.64 5.48 15.07
N SER A 11 0.87 4.40 15.01
CA SER A 11 0.73 3.42 16.10
C SER A 11 1.93 2.46 16.28
N GLY A 12 3.07 2.72 15.62
CA GLY A 12 4.27 1.87 15.76
C GLY A 12 4.23 0.52 15.03
N LYS A 13 3.30 0.30 14.08
CA LYS A 13 3.23 -0.96 13.30
C LYS A 13 4.56 -1.32 12.62
N SER A 14 5.25 -0.32 12.07
CA SER A 14 6.56 -0.51 11.42
C SER A 14 7.60 -1.02 12.43
N THR A 15 7.56 -0.58 13.68
CA THR A 15 8.43 -1.07 14.76
C THR A 15 8.20 -2.55 15.06
N VAL A 16 6.94 -2.98 15.06
CA VAL A 16 6.58 -4.39 15.27
C VAL A 16 7.00 -5.24 14.06
N SER A 17 6.79 -4.75 12.85
CA SER A 17 7.29 -5.36 11.60
C SER A 17 8.81 -5.57 11.66
N ASP A 18 9.58 -4.55 12.05
CA ASP A 18 11.04 -4.62 12.17
C ASP A 18 11.50 -5.62 13.24
N TYR A 19 10.74 -5.74 14.34
CA TYR A 19 11.01 -6.75 15.35
C TYR A 19 10.84 -8.16 14.79
N PHE A 20 9.77 -8.44 14.05
CA PHE A 20 9.55 -9.75 13.42
C PHE A 20 10.62 -10.09 12.39
N ILE A 21 11.07 -9.12 11.59
CA ILE A 21 12.18 -9.30 10.64
C ILE A 21 13.46 -9.72 11.40
N LYS A 22 13.79 -9.05 12.51
CA LYS A 22 14.96 -9.39 13.34
C LYS A 22 14.89 -10.78 13.95
N GLN A 23 13.69 -11.29 14.21
CA GLN A 23 13.47 -12.64 14.71
C GLN A 23 13.50 -13.70 13.59
N GLY A 24 13.72 -13.31 12.32
CA GLY A 24 13.82 -14.20 11.18
C GLY A 24 12.49 -14.55 10.51
N TYR A 25 11.41 -13.82 10.83
CA TYR A 25 10.13 -13.99 10.15
C TYR A 25 10.09 -13.23 8.83
N GLU A 26 9.47 -13.84 7.84
CA GLU A 26 9.15 -13.18 6.58
C GLU A 26 8.03 -12.15 6.82
N VAL A 27 8.29 -10.88 6.48
CA VAL A 27 7.32 -9.80 6.63
C VAL A 27 6.97 -9.20 5.28
N ILE A 28 5.67 -9.17 5.00
CA ILE A 28 5.09 -8.61 3.78
C ILE A 28 4.51 -7.23 4.10
N ASP A 29 5.17 -6.18 3.63
CA ASP A 29 4.75 -4.78 3.83
C ASP A 29 3.89 -4.29 2.65
N ALA A 30 2.59 -4.15 2.90
CA ALA A 30 1.64 -3.70 1.89
C ALA A 30 1.88 -2.26 1.42
N ASP A 31 2.39 -1.37 2.28
CA ASP A 31 2.65 0.03 1.93
C ASP A 31 3.85 0.13 0.98
N LYS A 32 4.89 -0.66 1.23
CA LYS A 32 6.05 -0.77 0.31
C LYS A 32 5.65 -1.34 -1.04
N ILE A 33 4.92 -2.45 -1.06
CA ILE A 33 4.44 -3.09 -2.29
C ILE A 33 3.61 -2.09 -3.10
N THR A 34 2.69 -1.38 -2.44
CA THR A 34 1.87 -0.37 -3.11
C THR A 34 2.72 0.76 -3.71
N LYS A 35 3.72 1.26 -2.99
CA LYS A 35 4.65 2.29 -3.51
C LYS A 35 5.46 1.78 -4.70
N GLU A 36 5.99 0.57 -4.65
CA GLU A 36 6.73 -0.04 -5.77
C GLU A 36 5.84 -0.23 -7.00
N LEU A 37 4.59 -0.66 -6.81
CA LEU A 37 3.61 -0.81 -7.89
C LEU A 37 3.26 0.53 -8.53
N GLN A 38 3.12 1.59 -7.73
CA GLN A 38 2.88 2.95 -8.24
C GLN A 38 4.09 3.50 -9.01
N GLN A 39 5.31 3.25 -8.53
CA GLN A 39 6.55 3.68 -9.21
C GLN A 39 6.79 2.96 -10.53
N LYS A 40 6.33 1.70 -10.66
CA LYS A 40 6.21 1.01 -11.95
C LYS A 40 5.09 1.68 -12.75
N LYS A 41 5.42 2.82 -13.39
CA LYS A 41 4.59 3.68 -14.28
C LYS A 41 3.78 2.96 -15.38
N LYS A 42 3.89 1.63 -15.50
CA LYS A 42 3.17 0.81 -16.46
C LYS A 42 1.67 0.67 -16.14
N TYR A 43 1.25 0.89 -14.88
CA TYR A 43 -0.17 0.87 -14.50
C TYR A 43 -0.87 2.24 -14.56
N SER A 44 -0.13 3.35 -14.44
CA SER A 44 -0.73 4.69 -14.25
C SER A 44 -1.61 5.10 -15.43
N LYS A 45 -1.15 4.98 -16.69
CA LYS A 45 -1.94 5.46 -17.84
C LYS A 45 -3.27 4.72 -18.05
N ASN A 46 -3.28 3.40 -17.86
CA ASN A 46 -4.50 2.60 -18.06
C ASN A 46 -5.43 2.66 -16.85
N PHE A 47 -4.89 2.80 -15.64
CA PHE A 47 -5.68 2.91 -14.42
C PHE A 47 -6.26 4.31 -14.24
N GLU A 48 -5.53 5.38 -14.53
CA GLU A 48 -6.06 6.76 -14.57
C GLU A 48 -7.24 6.85 -15.54
N LYS A 49 -7.08 6.32 -16.76
CA LYS A 49 -8.16 6.29 -17.76
C LYS A 49 -9.36 5.43 -17.32
N TYR A 50 -9.12 4.35 -16.59
CA TYR A 50 -10.18 3.53 -15.99
C TYR A 50 -10.89 4.25 -14.84
N LEU A 51 -10.15 4.97 -14.00
CA LEU A 51 -10.69 5.77 -12.90
C LEU A 51 -11.47 6.98 -13.41
N GLU A 52 -10.97 7.72 -14.40
CA GLU A 52 -11.70 8.82 -15.05
C GLU A 52 -13.02 8.33 -15.67
N LYS A 53 -12.98 7.16 -16.32
CA LYS A 53 -14.15 6.59 -16.99
C LYS A 53 -15.17 5.99 -16.01
N LYS A 54 -14.74 5.54 -14.83
CA LYS A 54 -15.58 4.86 -13.83
C LYS A 54 -16.02 5.78 -12.68
N TYR A 55 -15.24 6.80 -12.35
CA TYR A 55 -15.48 7.73 -11.24
C TYR A 55 -15.47 9.17 -11.73
N CYS A 56 -16.30 9.48 -12.73
CA CYS A 56 -16.69 10.86 -13.05
C CYS A 56 -17.48 11.44 -11.86
N TRP A 57 -16.75 11.85 -10.81
CA TRP A 57 -17.29 12.67 -9.74
C TRP A 57 -16.65 14.05 -9.89
N LYS A 58 -17.50 14.96 -10.39
CA LYS A 58 -17.41 16.41 -10.24
C LYS A 58 -16.55 16.82 -9.04
N ILE A 59 -15.33 17.26 -9.29
CA ILE A 59 -14.79 18.40 -8.54
C ILE A 59 -14.76 19.54 -9.55
N LYS A 60 -15.93 20.18 -9.68
CA LYS A 60 -16.01 21.58 -10.06
C LYS A 60 -15.51 22.33 -8.82
N LEU A 61 -14.25 22.74 -8.83
CA LEU A 61 -13.85 23.98 -8.17
C LEU A 61 -14.37 25.14 -9.03
#